data_AF-A0A369MLE9-F1
#
_entry.id   AF-A0A369MLE9-F1
#
_cell.length_a   1.000
_cell.length_b   1.000
_cell.length_c   1.000
_cell.angle_alpha   90.00
_cell.angle_beta   90.00
_cell.angle_gamma   90.00
#
_symmetry.space_group_name_H-M   'P 1'
#
loop_
_entity.id
_entity.type
_entity.pdbx_description
1 polymer ?
#
loop_
_entity_poly.entity_id
_entity_poly.type
_entity_poly.pdbx_seq_one_letter_code
_entity_poly.pdbx_strand_id
1 'polypeptide(L)'
;MDIQWSLVLFTAIASCGTWVSVGVAVDELRGLTQRTNLVASVLALVLAVVGGIASVTHLSHPDRIMAVLSHPTAGIFLEALLIGLFIAAVAVYVILLKRDASAGARKAVAVLAAVIGIVFSFASGYSYMMEARTTWNTITLPLGYLGFGAASGLSLYLLLVACKKESAEAVKLAGLETVIGGVLALVSGLAFGFASGAATGDAAAIFWVALVCGGLAPLVCGWLARSKPASAVTMATVAFAGGIIGSIAFRAVMWMVGTAVANYFGIVL
;
A
#
# COMPACT_ATOMS: atom_id res chain seq x y z
N MET A 1 23.26 0.40 8.23
CA MET A 1 22.22 -0.64 8.11
C MET A 1 21.85 -0.77 6.66
N ASP A 2 21.98 -1.98 6.14
CA ASP A 2 21.58 -2.30 4.79
C ASP A 2 20.06 -2.30 4.66
N ILE A 3 19.58 -1.89 3.49
CA ILE A 3 18.17 -1.93 3.16
C ILE A 3 17.74 -3.39 3.05
N GLN A 4 16.76 -3.80 3.86
CA GLN A 4 16.14 -5.12 3.76
C GLN A 4 15.14 -5.14 2.59
N TRP A 5 15.65 -5.31 1.36
CA TRP A 5 14.86 -5.23 0.14
C TRP A 5 13.66 -6.18 0.10
N SER A 6 13.82 -7.39 0.64
CA SER A 6 12.72 -8.37 0.81
C SER A 6 11.53 -7.76 1.56
N LEU A 7 11.78 -7.05 2.66
CA LEU A 7 10.74 -6.39 3.48
C LEU A 7 10.18 -5.13 2.83
N VAL A 8 11.03 -4.36 2.13
CA VAL A 8 10.61 -3.21 1.33
C VAL A 8 9.62 -3.66 0.24
N LEU A 9 9.95 -4.71 -0.50
CA LEU A 9 9.11 -5.25 -1.55
C LEU A 9 7.84 -5.90 -1.00
N PHE A 10 7.95 -6.70 0.06
CA PHE A 10 6.79 -7.27 0.75
C PHE A 10 5.75 -6.20 1.06
N THR A 11 6.15 -5.22 1.87
CA THR A 11 5.21 -4.23 2.38
C THR A 11 4.74 -3.26 1.29
N ALA A 12 5.52 -2.98 0.23
CA ALA A 12 5.08 -2.15 -0.89
C ALA A 12 4.05 -2.88 -1.76
N ILE A 13 4.34 -4.11 -2.15
CA ILE A 13 3.49 -4.92 -3.06
C ILE A 13 2.21 -5.33 -2.33
N ALA A 14 2.31 -5.83 -1.10
CA ALA A 14 1.15 -6.23 -0.32
C ALA A 14 0.25 -5.02 -0.03
N SER A 15 0.78 -3.87 0.41
CA SER A 15 -0.02 -2.65 0.60
C SER A 15 -0.70 -2.18 -0.69
N CYS A 16 -0.02 -2.26 -1.84
CA CYS A 16 -0.66 -1.94 -3.11
C CYS A 16 -1.87 -2.84 -3.38
N GLY A 17 -1.71 -4.16 -3.19
CA GLY A 17 -2.81 -5.12 -3.30
C GLY A 17 -3.95 -4.87 -2.30
N THR A 18 -3.63 -4.56 -1.05
CA THR A 18 -4.66 -4.27 -0.05
C THR A 18 -5.44 -3.00 -0.35
N TRP A 19 -4.81 -1.97 -0.90
CA TRP A 19 -5.50 -0.74 -1.27
C TRP A 19 -6.30 -0.85 -2.57
N VAL A 20 -6.01 -1.81 -3.45
CA VAL A 20 -6.92 -2.16 -4.57
C VAL A 20 -8.28 -2.63 -4.05
N SER A 21 -8.32 -3.38 -2.93
CA SER A 21 -9.60 -3.85 -2.37
C SER A 21 -10.46 -2.71 -1.81
N VAL A 22 -9.86 -1.58 -1.43
CA VAL A 22 -10.59 -0.38 -1.01
C VAL A 22 -11.40 0.19 -2.17
N GLY A 23 -10.80 0.28 -3.37
CA GLY A 23 -11.52 0.67 -4.59
C GLY A 23 -12.67 -0.29 -4.93
N VAL A 24 -12.44 -1.60 -4.78
CA VAL A 24 -13.48 -2.63 -4.95
C VAL A 24 -14.63 -2.44 -3.94
N ALA A 25 -14.31 -2.16 -2.67
CA ALA A 25 -15.31 -1.96 -1.64
C ALA A 25 -16.14 -0.70 -1.89
N VAL A 26 -15.50 0.40 -2.28
CA VAL A 26 -16.23 1.62 -2.66
C VAL A 26 -17.13 1.34 -3.87
N ASP A 27 -16.64 0.61 -4.87
CA ASP A 27 -17.47 0.26 -6.00
C ASP A 27 -18.63 -0.68 -5.64
N GLU A 28 -18.45 -1.69 -4.80
CA GLU A 28 -19.58 -2.50 -4.31
C GLU A 28 -20.65 -1.64 -3.63
N LEU A 29 -20.26 -0.58 -2.93
CA LEU A 29 -21.21 0.37 -2.33
C LEU A 29 -21.93 1.24 -3.36
N ARG A 30 -21.28 1.56 -4.48
CA ARG A 30 -21.76 2.51 -5.50
C ARG A 30 -22.41 1.85 -6.72
N GLY A 31 -21.99 0.64 -7.07
CA GLY A 31 -22.45 -0.14 -8.23
C GLY A 31 -22.05 0.44 -9.58
N LEU A 32 -20.86 1.04 -9.70
CA LEU A 32 -20.46 1.78 -10.91
C LEU A 32 -19.59 0.96 -11.88
N THR A 33 -18.93 -0.10 -11.43
CA THR A 33 -18.16 -1.02 -12.28
C THR A 33 -18.90 -2.33 -12.51
N GLN A 34 -18.78 -2.85 -13.73
CA GLN A 34 -19.41 -4.11 -14.13
C GLN A 34 -18.39 -5.22 -14.41
N ARG A 35 -17.15 -4.84 -14.73
CA ARG A 35 -16.10 -5.74 -15.24
C ARG A 35 -14.81 -5.69 -14.41
N THR A 36 -14.72 -4.78 -13.46
CA THR A 36 -13.48 -4.46 -12.76
C THR A 36 -13.30 -5.27 -11.49
N ASN A 37 -14.31 -5.39 -10.63
CA ASN A 37 -14.16 -5.96 -9.28
C ASN A 37 -13.55 -7.36 -9.25
N LEU A 38 -13.97 -8.28 -10.13
CA LEU A 38 -13.39 -9.61 -10.18
C LEU A 38 -11.89 -9.59 -10.48
N VAL A 39 -11.47 -8.79 -11.48
CA VAL A 39 -10.07 -8.68 -11.89
C VAL A 39 -9.25 -7.96 -10.83
N ALA A 40 -9.80 -6.89 -10.25
CA ALA A 40 -9.17 -6.14 -9.16
C ALA A 40 -8.94 -7.02 -7.93
N SER A 41 -9.92 -7.82 -7.52
CA SER A 41 -9.78 -8.73 -6.38
C SER A 41 -8.81 -9.88 -6.63
N VAL A 42 -8.80 -10.46 -7.84
CA VAL A 42 -7.80 -11.48 -8.20
C VAL A 42 -6.40 -10.87 -8.19
N LEU A 43 -6.23 -9.67 -8.73
CA LEU A 43 -4.93 -8.98 -8.71
C LEU A 43 -4.50 -8.63 -7.27
N ALA A 44 -5.43 -8.18 -6.42
CA ALA A 44 -5.17 -7.94 -5.00
C ALA A 44 -4.68 -9.19 -4.27
N LEU A 45 -5.28 -10.36 -4.56
CA LEU A 45 -4.80 -11.66 -4.04
C LEU A 45 -3.39 -11.98 -4.52
N VAL A 46 -3.12 -11.84 -5.81
CA VAL A 46 -1.79 -12.10 -6.39
C VAL A 46 -0.74 -11.20 -5.73
N LEU A 47 -1.02 -9.90 -5.58
CA LEU A 47 -0.10 -8.96 -4.93
C LEU A 47 0.12 -9.29 -3.45
N ALA A 48 -0.93 -9.67 -2.71
CA ALA A 48 -0.79 -10.11 -1.32
C ALA A 48 0.08 -11.37 -1.19
N VAL A 49 -0.10 -12.35 -2.08
CA VAL A 49 0.70 -13.59 -2.09
C VAL A 49 2.15 -13.31 -2.49
N VAL A 50 2.37 -12.54 -3.57
CA VAL A 50 3.73 -12.18 -4.03
C VAL A 50 4.46 -11.37 -2.96
N GLY A 51 3.77 -10.42 -2.32
CA GLY A 51 4.31 -9.72 -1.16
C GLY A 51 4.68 -10.69 -0.04
N GLY A 52 3.78 -11.59 0.34
CA GLY A 52 4.04 -12.60 1.37
C GLY A 52 5.25 -13.48 1.06
N ILE A 53 5.42 -13.92 -0.19
CA ILE A 53 6.59 -14.69 -0.65
C ILE A 53 7.87 -13.85 -0.50
N ALA A 54 7.84 -12.57 -0.90
CA ALA A 54 8.97 -11.65 -0.70
C ALA A 54 9.30 -11.46 0.79
N SER A 55 8.31 -11.57 1.69
CA SER A 55 8.59 -11.61 3.13
C SER A 55 9.38 -12.88 3.48
N VAL A 56 9.01 -14.07 3.01
CA VAL A 56 9.74 -15.30 3.38
C VAL A 56 11.24 -15.24 3.04
N THR A 57 11.64 -14.53 1.98
CA THR A 57 13.06 -14.45 1.56
C THR A 57 13.96 -13.64 2.50
N HIS A 58 13.43 -12.94 3.50
CA HIS A 58 14.27 -12.28 4.54
C HIS A 58 14.56 -13.17 5.75
N LEU A 59 13.88 -14.32 5.87
CA LEU A 59 14.01 -15.21 7.02
C LEU A 59 15.27 -16.08 6.89
N SER A 60 16.04 -16.19 7.98
CA SER A 60 17.17 -17.13 8.05
C SER A 60 16.74 -18.59 8.14
N HIS A 61 15.55 -18.84 8.69
CA HIS A 61 14.97 -20.18 8.89
C HIS A 61 13.50 -20.19 8.43
N PRO A 62 13.24 -20.21 7.10
CA PRO A 62 11.88 -20.19 6.57
C PRO A 62 11.06 -21.44 6.95
N ASP A 63 11.73 -22.55 7.27
CA ASP A 63 11.13 -23.78 7.80
C ASP A 63 10.40 -23.57 9.14
N ARG A 64 10.75 -22.51 9.89
CA ARG A 64 10.18 -22.19 11.21
C ARG A 64 9.13 -21.09 11.17
N ILE A 65 8.65 -20.68 10.00
CA ILE A 65 7.72 -19.54 9.85
C ILE A 65 6.46 -19.67 10.72
N MET A 66 5.96 -20.90 10.91
CA MET A 66 4.77 -21.15 11.73
C MET A 66 5.00 -20.87 13.23
N ALA A 67 6.25 -20.84 13.70
CA ALA A 67 6.58 -20.45 15.07
C ALA A 67 6.23 -18.99 15.35
N VAL A 68 6.05 -18.15 14.34
CA VAL A 68 5.59 -16.77 14.55
C VAL A 68 4.22 -16.74 15.23
N LEU A 69 3.38 -17.76 14.99
CA LEU A 69 2.03 -17.86 15.53
C LEU A 69 1.98 -18.09 17.05
N SER A 70 3.08 -18.49 17.67
CA SER A 70 3.18 -18.63 19.13
C SER A 70 3.55 -17.32 19.85
N HIS A 71 3.74 -16.21 19.13
CA HIS A 71 4.13 -14.91 19.70
C HIS A 71 3.17 -13.78 19.30
N PRO A 72 1.95 -13.74 19.88
CA PRO A 72 0.87 -12.86 19.44
C PRO A 72 1.13 -11.36 19.62
N THR A 73 2.15 -10.98 20.41
CA THR A 73 2.54 -9.59 20.65
C THR A 73 3.57 -9.05 19.66
N ALA A 74 4.13 -9.90 18.80
CA ALA A 74 5.15 -9.48 17.84
C ALA A 74 4.54 -8.75 16.63
N GLY A 75 5.20 -7.69 16.13
CA GLY A 75 4.76 -6.98 14.93
C GLY A 75 4.63 -7.89 13.71
N ILE A 76 5.57 -8.82 13.54
CA ILE A 76 5.56 -9.82 12.46
C ILE A 76 4.36 -10.79 12.56
N PHE A 77 3.87 -11.09 13.78
CA PHE A 77 2.65 -11.88 13.95
C PHE A 77 1.44 -11.12 13.44
N LEU A 78 1.32 -9.83 13.79
CA LEU A 78 0.22 -8.98 13.34
C LEU A 78 0.19 -8.84 11.81
N GLU A 79 1.35 -8.65 11.17
CA GLU A 79 1.47 -8.62 9.71
C GLU A 79 1.00 -9.93 9.06
N ALA A 80 1.50 -11.08 9.56
CA ALA A 80 1.14 -12.40 9.06
C ALA A 80 -0.36 -12.71 9.24
N LEU A 81 -0.93 -12.34 10.40
CA LEU A 81 -2.35 -12.49 10.69
C LEU A 81 -3.19 -11.64 9.73
N LEU A 82 -2.88 -10.34 9.62
CA LEU A 82 -3.67 -9.42 8.80
C LEU A 82 -3.61 -9.76 7.32
N ILE A 83 -2.44 -10.13 6.78
CA ILE A 83 -2.35 -10.52 5.36
C ILE A 83 -3.05 -11.85 5.09
N GLY A 84 -2.99 -12.80 6.04
CA GLY A 84 -3.73 -14.06 5.95
C GLY A 84 -5.25 -13.85 5.98
N LEU A 85 -5.74 -13.03 6.91
CA LEU A 85 -7.16 -12.64 6.98
C LEU A 85 -7.61 -11.87 5.73
N PHE A 86 -6.75 -11.00 5.19
CA PHE A 86 -7.02 -10.28 3.95
C PHE A 86 -7.18 -11.25 2.78
N ILE A 87 -6.24 -12.19 2.60
CA ILE A 87 -6.30 -13.21 1.55
C ILE A 87 -7.59 -14.03 1.67
N ALA A 88 -7.94 -14.47 2.89
CA ALA A 88 -9.18 -15.20 3.13
C ALA A 88 -10.42 -14.38 2.77
N ALA A 89 -10.50 -13.12 3.21
CA ALA A 89 -11.63 -12.23 2.94
C ALA A 89 -11.80 -11.96 1.43
N VAL A 90 -10.72 -11.69 0.71
CA VAL A 90 -10.78 -11.46 -0.74
C VAL A 90 -11.10 -12.74 -1.49
N ALA A 91 -10.60 -13.91 -1.06
CA ALA A 91 -10.98 -15.19 -1.65
C ALA A 91 -12.48 -15.47 -1.48
N VAL A 92 -13.03 -15.23 -0.29
CA VAL A 92 -14.48 -15.32 -0.04
C VAL A 92 -15.23 -14.34 -0.93
N TYR A 93 -14.78 -13.09 -1.05
CA TYR A 93 -15.42 -12.11 -1.95
C TYR A 93 -15.43 -12.57 -3.41
N VAL A 94 -14.32 -13.10 -3.93
CA VAL A 94 -14.24 -13.65 -5.30
C VAL A 94 -15.21 -14.82 -5.49
N ILE A 95 -15.36 -15.69 -4.49
CA ILE A 95 -16.34 -16.78 -4.51
C ILE A 95 -17.77 -16.22 -4.55
N LEU A 96 -18.08 -15.21 -3.72
CA LEU A 96 -19.40 -14.56 -3.70
C LEU A 96 -19.73 -13.90 -5.04
N LEU A 97 -18.76 -13.26 -5.69
CA LEU A 97 -18.92 -12.74 -7.05
C LEU A 97 -19.24 -13.85 -8.06
N LYS A 98 -18.48 -14.94 -8.05
CA LYS A 98 -18.68 -16.05 -9.02
C LYS A 98 -19.94 -16.86 -8.79
N ARG A 99 -20.52 -16.80 -7.58
CA ARG A 99 -21.76 -17.51 -7.22
C ARG A 99 -23.00 -16.62 -7.32
N ASP A 100 -22.86 -15.41 -7.85
CA ASP A 100 -23.93 -14.41 -7.94
C ASP A 100 -24.66 -14.23 -6.59
N ALA A 101 -23.89 -14.20 -5.50
CA ALA A 101 -24.44 -14.02 -4.17
C ALA A 101 -25.07 -12.64 -3.99
N SER A 102 -25.90 -12.50 -2.95
CA SER A 102 -26.63 -11.26 -2.69
C SER A 102 -25.68 -10.05 -2.59
N ALA A 103 -26.14 -8.90 -3.10
CA ALA A 103 -25.37 -7.65 -3.05
C ALA A 103 -24.99 -7.27 -1.61
N GLY A 104 -25.85 -7.55 -0.62
CA GLY A 104 -25.55 -7.33 0.78
C GLY A 104 -24.34 -8.13 1.27
N ALA A 105 -24.26 -9.42 0.94
CA ALA A 105 -23.12 -10.26 1.30
C ALA A 105 -21.83 -9.79 0.63
N ARG A 106 -21.89 -9.46 -0.68
CA ARG A 106 -20.72 -8.94 -1.41
C ARG A 106 -20.19 -7.64 -0.81
N LYS A 107 -21.05 -6.67 -0.54
CA LYS A 107 -20.69 -5.40 0.11
C LYS A 107 -20.04 -5.62 1.47
N ALA A 108 -20.64 -6.47 2.32
CA ALA A 108 -20.13 -6.73 3.66
C ALA A 108 -18.70 -7.31 3.62
N VAL A 109 -18.46 -8.31 2.76
CA VAL A 109 -17.14 -8.94 2.66
C VAL A 109 -16.12 -8.02 1.99
N ALA A 110 -16.52 -7.25 0.97
CA ALA A 110 -15.63 -6.27 0.33
C ALA A 110 -15.17 -5.19 1.32
N VAL A 111 -16.11 -4.63 2.11
CA VAL A 111 -15.78 -3.65 3.15
C VAL A 111 -14.90 -4.26 4.23
N LEU A 112 -15.16 -5.49 4.67
CA LEU A 112 -14.30 -6.20 5.62
C LEU A 112 -12.86 -6.35 5.08
N ALA A 113 -12.71 -6.78 3.83
CA ALA A 113 -11.40 -6.91 3.19
C ALA A 113 -10.67 -5.56 3.07
N ALA A 114 -11.40 -4.48 2.75
CA ALA A 114 -10.85 -3.13 2.70
C ALA A 114 -10.36 -2.66 4.08
N VAL A 115 -11.14 -2.86 5.14
CA VAL A 115 -10.75 -2.49 6.51
C VAL A 115 -9.50 -3.26 6.94
N ILE A 116 -9.47 -4.58 6.77
CA ILE A 116 -8.28 -5.39 7.08
C ILE A 116 -7.08 -4.88 6.27
N GLY A 117 -7.28 -4.57 4.99
CA GLY A 117 -6.24 -4.09 4.09
C GLY A 117 -5.63 -2.74 4.49
N ILE A 118 -6.46 -1.79 4.93
CA ILE A 118 -6.02 -0.50 5.45
C ILE A 118 -5.22 -0.70 6.75
N VAL A 119 -5.73 -1.52 7.66
CA VAL A 119 -5.07 -1.83 8.94
C VAL A 119 -3.74 -2.53 8.71
N PHE A 120 -3.66 -3.49 7.78
CA PHE A 120 -2.41 -4.15 7.36
C PHE A 120 -1.37 -3.13 6.89
N SER A 121 -1.77 -2.20 6.03
CA SER A 121 -0.85 -1.20 5.47
C SER A 121 -0.26 -0.30 6.56
N PHE A 122 -1.05 0.07 7.57
CA PHE A 122 -0.57 0.81 8.73
C PHE A 122 0.32 -0.06 9.64
N ALA A 123 -0.15 -1.26 9.97
CA ALA A 123 0.53 -2.21 10.84
C ALA A 123 1.93 -2.58 10.30
N SER A 124 2.08 -2.62 8.98
CA SER A 124 3.36 -2.86 8.30
C SER A 124 4.42 -1.78 8.58
N GLY A 125 4.01 -0.53 8.84
CA GLY A 125 4.95 0.51 9.29
C GLY A 125 5.10 0.52 10.82
N TYR A 126 4.03 0.15 11.53
CA TYR A 126 4.02 0.06 13.00
C TYR A 126 4.99 -1.00 13.53
N SER A 127 5.17 -2.10 12.80
CA SER A 127 6.12 -3.17 13.16
C SER A 127 7.58 -2.69 13.29
N TYR A 128 7.93 -1.55 12.69
CA TYR A 128 9.27 -0.95 12.76
C TYR A 128 9.45 0.04 13.92
N MET A 129 8.37 0.44 14.60
CA MET A 129 8.47 1.37 15.73
C MET A 129 9.14 0.67 16.91
N MET A 130 10.32 1.15 17.31
CA MET A 130 11.07 0.63 18.45
C MET A 130 11.89 1.74 19.11
N GLU A 131 11.92 1.79 20.45
CA GLU A 131 12.60 2.86 21.20
C GLU A 131 14.09 3.01 20.84
N ALA A 132 14.76 1.89 20.55
CA ALA A 132 16.16 1.86 20.13
C ALA A 132 16.42 2.54 18.77
N ARG A 133 15.38 2.84 17.98
CA ARG A 133 15.47 3.49 16.67
C ARG A 133 14.61 4.75 16.67
N THR A 134 15.14 5.83 17.23
CA THR A 134 14.40 7.10 17.41
C THR A 134 13.82 7.67 16.12
N THR A 135 14.52 7.56 14.99
CA THR A 135 14.04 8.03 13.67
C THR A 135 12.90 7.18 13.10
N TRP A 136 12.73 5.93 13.57
CA TRP A 136 11.62 5.05 13.21
C TRP A 136 10.49 5.09 14.23
N ASN A 137 10.79 5.44 15.48
CA ASN A 137 9.85 5.45 16.59
C ASN A 137 8.93 6.68 16.58
N THR A 138 8.17 6.84 15.50
CA THR A 138 7.23 7.93 15.30
C THR A 138 5.99 7.41 14.58
N ILE A 139 4.81 7.86 15.00
CA ILE A 139 3.52 7.48 14.39
C ILE A 139 3.42 7.91 12.91
N THR A 140 4.24 8.88 12.51
CA THR A 140 4.31 9.35 11.12
C THR A 140 4.81 8.27 10.15
N LEU A 141 5.59 7.30 10.63
CA LEU A 141 6.09 6.19 9.81
C LEU A 141 4.95 5.23 9.39
N PRO A 142 4.14 4.66 10.30
CA PRO A 142 2.94 3.90 9.95
C PRO A 142 1.98 4.65 9.04
N LEU A 143 1.78 5.95 9.29
CA LEU A 143 0.93 6.80 8.44
C LEU A 143 1.51 6.93 7.02
N GLY A 144 2.83 7.01 6.88
CA GLY A 144 3.50 6.99 5.59
C GLY A 144 3.31 5.67 4.85
N TYR A 145 3.51 4.52 5.52
CA TYR A 145 3.24 3.21 4.91
C TYR A 145 1.79 3.09 4.42
N LEU A 146 0.83 3.60 5.20
CA LEU A 146 -0.58 3.69 4.83
C LEU A 146 -0.79 4.59 3.61
N GLY A 147 -0.29 5.83 3.64
CA GLY A 147 -0.50 6.82 2.57
C GLY A 147 0.09 6.40 1.24
N PHE A 148 1.34 5.92 1.23
CA PHE A 148 1.98 5.40 0.02
C PHE A 148 1.37 4.08 -0.48
N GLY A 149 0.86 3.25 0.43
CA GLY A 149 0.00 2.12 0.08
C GLY A 149 -1.26 2.57 -0.65
N ALA A 150 -1.96 3.57 -0.11
CA ALA A 150 -3.18 4.13 -0.71
C ALA A 150 -2.93 4.69 -2.10
N ALA A 151 -1.88 5.51 -2.25
CA ALA A 151 -1.53 6.11 -3.53
C ALA A 151 -1.25 5.05 -4.61
N SER A 152 -0.48 4.02 -4.29
CA SER A 152 -0.16 2.94 -5.25
C SER A 152 -1.37 2.06 -5.57
N GLY A 153 -2.11 1.58 -4.56
CA GLY A 153 -3.25 0.67 -4.76
C GLY A 153 -4.45 1.33 -5.42
N LEU A 154 -4.80 2.57 -5.05
CA LEU A 154 -5.91 3.29 -5.68
C LEU A 154 -5.58 3.72 -7.11
N SER A 155 -4.31 4.05 -7.39
CA SER A 155 -3.86 4.28 -8.77
C SER A 155 -3.97 3.01 -9.62
N LEU A 156 -3.63 1.85 -9.06
CA LEU A 156 -3.81 0.56 -9.75
C LEU A 156 -5.29 0.27 -9.99
N TYR A 157 -6.16 0.53 -9.01
CA TYR A 157 -7.59 0.38 -9.19
C TYR A 157 -8.13 1.28 -10.31
N LEU A 158 -7.75 2.57 -10.33
CA LEU A 158 -8.07 3.49 -11.42
C LEU A 158 -7.58 2.96 -12.78
N LEU A 159 -6.38 2.39 -12.84
CA LEU A 159 -5.84 1.80 -14.07
C LEU A 159 -6.71 0.62 -14.55
N LEU A 160 -7.15 -0.24 -13.64
CA LEU A 160 -8.06 -1.33 -13.98
C LEU A 160 -9.41 -0.82 -14.48
N VAL A 161 -10.03 0.15 -13.79
CA VAL A 161 -11.29 0.79 -14.21
C VAL A 161 -11.17 1.37 -15.63
N ALA A 162 -10.07 2.08 -15.90
CA ALA A 162 -9.81 2.68 -17.20
C ALA A 162 -9.57 1.62 -18.30
N CYS A 163 -8.74 0.61 -18.03
CA CYS A 163 -8.44 -0.47 -18.97
C CYS A 163 -9.67 -1.35 -19.28
N LYS A 164 -10.56 -1.52 -18.30
CA LYS A 164 -11.84 -2.23 -18.48
C LYS A 164 -12.91 -1.40 -19.19
N LYS A 165 -12.59 -0.14 -19.51
CA LYS A 165 -13.49 0.81 -20.20
C LYS A 165 -14.82 0.94 -19.47
N GLU A 166 -14.76 1.02 -18.14
CA GLU A 166 -15.94 1.33 -17.32
C GLU A 166 -16.48 2.72 -17.65
N SER A 167 -17.66 3.03 -17.11
CA SER A 167 -18.32 4.32 -17.35
C SER A 167 -17.44 5.51 -16.96
N ALA A 168 -17.69 6.66 -17.61
CA ALA A 168 -16.98 7.90 -17.25
C ALA A 168 -17.19 8.31 -15.78
N GLU A 169 -18.33 7.92 -15.18
CA GLU A 169 -18.61 8.14 -13.76
C GLU A 169 -17.72 7.27 -12.86
N ALA A 170 -17.55 5.99 -13.19
CA ALA A 170 -16.64 5.10 -12.48
C ALA A 170 -15.19 5.61 -12.55
N VAL A 171 -14.73 6.04 -13.73
CA VAL A 171 -13.40 6.64 -13.91
C VAL A 171 -13.23 7.91 -13.07
N LYS A 172 -14.25 8.77 -13.03
CA LYS A 172 -14.22 9.98 -12.19
C LYS A 172 -14.10 9.64 -10.71
N LEU A 173 -14.84 8.65 -10.23
CA LEU A 173 -14.77 8.21 -8.83
C LEU A 173 -13.40 7.64 -8.51
N ALA A 174 -12.91 6.68 -9.29
CA ALA A 174 -11.58 6.10 -9.10
C ALA A 174 -10.45 7.14 -9.21
N GLY A 175 -10.63 8.16 -10.05
CA GLY A 175 -9.72 9.30 -10.13
C GLY A 175 -9.69 10.13 -8.84
N LEU A 176 -10.85 10.34 -8.20
CA LEU A 176 -10.94 11.00 -6.90
C LEU A 176 -10.32 10.16 -5.78
N GLU A 177 -10.55 8.85 -5.77
CA GLU A 177 -9.89 7.92 -4.83
C GLU A 177 -8.37 8.01 -4.97
N THR A 178 -7.87 8.03 -6.20
CA THR A 178 -6.44 8.19 -6.49
C THR A 178 -5.89 9.54 -5.98
N VAL A 179 -6.65 10.63 -6.13
CA VAL A 179 -6.31 11.94 -5.55
C VAL A 179 -6.19 11.85 -4.03
N ILE A 180 -7.15 11.21 -3.37
CA ILE A 180 -7.13 11.01 -1.91
C ILE A 180 -5.88 10.22 -1.51
N GLY A 181 -5.56 9.13 -2.22
CA GLY A 181 -4.33 8.36 -2.00
C GLY A 181 -3.06 9.23 -2.12
N GLY A 182 -2.97 10.04 -3.18
CA GLY A 182 -1.85 10.97 -3.39
C GLY A 182 -1.72 12.03 -2.29
N VAL A 183 -2.84 12.61 -1.83
CA VAL A 183 -2.85 13.54 -0.69
C VAL A 183 -2.39 12.87 0.60
N LEU A 184 -2.89 11.65 0.89
CA LEU A 184 -2.47 10.89 2.06
C LEU A 184 -0.96 10.63 2.03
N ALA A 185 -0.41 10.19 0.89
CA ALA A 185 1.03 9.98 0.73
C ALA A 185 1.85 11.26 0.90
N LEU A 186 1.41 12.40 0.34
CA LEU A 186 2.10 13.68 0.51
C LEU A 186 2.12 14.14 1.97
N VAL A 187 0.96 14.17 2.63
CA VAL A 187 0.84 14.67 4.01
C VAL A 187 1.61 13.78 4.98
N SER A 188 1.39 12.46 4.90
CA SER A 188 2.08 11.51 5.78
C SER A 188 3.58 11.42 5.48
N GLY A 189 3.96 11.47 4.20
CA GLY A 189 5.35 11.47 3.76
C GLY A 189 6.11 12.70 4.27
N LEU A 190 5.55 13.90 4.12
CA LEU A 190 6.14 15.12 4.66
C LEU A 190 6.26 15.07 6.19
N ALA A 191 5.21 14.61 6.88
CA ALA A 191 5.24 14.45 8.32
C ALA A 191 6.39 13.54 8.78
N PHE A 192 6.56 12.37 8.14
CA PHE A 192 7.67 11.47 8.44
C PHE A 192 9.03 12.07 8.05
N GLY A 193 9.11 12.72 6.89
CA GLY A 193 10.35 13.30 6.37
C GLY A 193 10.96 14.34 7.29
N PHE A 194 10.13 15.20 7.88
CA PHE A 194 10.59 16.18 8.87
C PHE A 194 10.79 15.56 10.25
N ALA A 195 9.92 14.66 10.70
CA ALA A 195 10.04 14.03 12.02
C ALA A 195 11.29 13.14 12.14
N SER A 196 11.69 12.48 11.05
CA SER A 196 12.86 11.59 10.99
C SER A 196 14.15 12.28 10.54
N GLY A 197 14.08 13.53 10.06
CA GLY A 197 15.19 14.23 9.42
C GLY A 197 15.48 13.78 7.97
N ALA A 198 14.70 12.86 7.41
CA ALA A 198 14.90 12.38 6.03
C ALA A 198 14.86 13.51 4.98
N ALA A 199 14.06 14.56 5.22
CA ALA A 199 13.84 15.62 4.24
C ALA A 199 15.08 16.50 3.96
N THR A 200 16.00 16.56 4.93
CA THR A 200 17.18 17.45 4.89
C THR A 200 18.50 16.71 5.14
N GLY A 201 18.46 15.42 5.48
CA GLY A 201 19.65 14.58 5.70
C GLY A 201 20.09 13.79 4.46
N ASP A 202 20.94 12.79 4.67
CA ASP A 202 21.55 11.98 3.60
C ASP A 202 20.52 11.23 2.72
N ALA A 203 19.32 10.96 3.26
CA ALA A 203 18.23 10.32 2.54
C ALA A 203 17.39 11.29 1.68
N ALA A 204 17.68 12.60 1.71
CA ALA A 204 16.82 13.64 1.13
C ALA A 204 16.52 13.41 -0.36
N ALA A 205 17.51 13.00 -1.15
CA ALA A 205 17.30 12.76 -2.58
C ALA A 205 16.23 11.67 -2.82
N ILE A 206 16.33 10.53 -2.14
CA ILE A 206 15.36 9.43 -2.27
C ILE A 206 14.02 9.79 -1.63
N PHE A 207 14.04 10.55 -0.53
CA PHE A 207 12.83 11.09 0.09
C PHE A 207 12.01 11.95 -0.86
N TRP A 208 12.65 12.90 -1.55
CA TRP A 208 11.95 13.78 -2.49
C TRP A 208 11.47 13.01 -3.73
N VAL A 209 12.21 12.00 -4.20
CA VAL A 209 11.73 11.06 -5.22
C VAL A 209 10.48 10.33 -4.73
N ALA A 210 10.46 9.86 -3.47
CA ALA A 210 9.29 9.22 -2.90
C ALA A 210 8.08 10.17 -2.95
N LEU A 211 8.21 11.40 -2.47
CA LEU A 211 7.10 12.37 -2.43
C LEU A 211 6.59 12.75 -3.83
N VAL A 212 7.49 13.00 -4.78
CA VAL A 212 7.12 13.38 -6.15
C VAL A 212 6.45 12.21 -6.87
N CYS A 213 7.09 11.04 -6.86
CA CYS A 213 6.56 9.87 -7.56
C CYS A 213 5.33 9.29 -6.85
N GLY A 214 5.38 9.09 -5.55
CA GLY A 214 4.34 8.38 -4.79
C GLY A 214 3.21 9.24 -4.24
N GLY A 215 3.39 10.56 -4.17
CA GLY A 215 2.37 11.49 -3.70
C GLY A 215 1.85 12.39 -4.81
N LEU A 216 2.75 13.20 -5.39
CA LEU A 216 2.37 14.23 -6.36
C LEU A 216 1.86 13.64 -7.68
N ALA A 217 2.53 12.61 -8.23
CA ALA A 217 2.11 12.02 -9.50
C ALA A 217 0.72 11.36 -9.41
N PRO A 218 0.39 10.51 -8.41
CA PRO A 218 -0.97 10.01 -8.18
C PRO A 218 -2.00 11.12 -8.01
N LEU A 219 -1.67 12.16 -7.24
CA LEU A 219 -2.57 13.30 -7.03
C LEU A 219 -2.91 13.99 -8.35
N VAL A 220 -1.90 14.42 -9.10
CA VAL A 220 -2.09 15.17 -10.35
C VAL A 220 -2.74 14.29 -11.42
N CYS A 221 -2.24 13.07 -11.60
CA CYS A 221 -2.75 12.16 -12.62
C CYS A 221 -4.15 11.66 -12.29
N GLY A 222 -4.48 11.40 -11.02
CA GLY A 222 -5.85 11.08 -10.59
C GLY A 222 -6.82 12.22 -10.88
N TRP A 223 -6.41 13.47 -10.61
CA TRP A 223 -7.22 14.65 -10.92
C TRP A 223 -7.40 14.84 -12.44
N LEU A 224 -6.35 14.62 -13.24
CA LEU A 224 -6.41 14.69 -14.69
C LEU A 224 -7.28 13.57 -15.28
N ALA A 225 -7.17 12.33 -14.79
CA ALA A 225 -8.02 11.22 -15.21
C ALA A 225 -9.49 11.50 -14.93
N ARG A 226 -9.80 12.08 -13.75
CA ARG A 226 -11.15 12.52 -13.39
C ARG A 226 -11.65 13.64 -14.29
N SER A 227 -10.82 14.65 -14.55
CA SER A 227 -11.19 15.83 -15.34
C SER A 227 -11.32 15.50 -16.83
N LYS A 228 -10.51 14.58 -17.33
CA LYS A 228 -10.44 14.16 -18.75
C LYS A 228 -10.46 12.63 -18.86
N PRO A 229 -11.63 11.98 -18.69
CA PRO A 229 -11.75 10.51 -18.71
C PRO A 229 -11.20 9.85 -19.99
N ALA A 230 -11.19 10.56 -21.13
CA ALA A 230 -10.60 10.07 -22.38
C ALA A 230 -9.09 9.77 -22.27
N SER A 231 -8.37 10.42 -21.33
CA SER A 231 -6.95 10.20 -21.06
C SER A 231 -6.67 9.26 -19.88
N ALA A 232 -7.71 8.64 -19.32
CA ALA A 232 -7.63 7.94 -18.04
C ALA A 232 -6.61 6.81 -18.03
N VAL A 233 -6.47 6.02 -19.10
CA VAL A 233 -5.48 4.92 -19.15
C VAL A 233 -4.06 5.46 -18.99
N THR A 234 -3.69 6.50 -19.75
CA THR A 234 -2.36 7.11 -19.68
C THR A 234 -2.10 7.71 -18.30
N MET A 235 -3.05 8.49 -17.78
CA MET A 235 -2.91 9.12 -16.47
C MET A 235 -2.84 8.09 -15.34
N ALA A 236 -3.67 7.06 -15.37
CA ALA A 236 -3.65 5.98 -14.39
C ALA A 236 -2.35 5.16 -14.45
N THR A 237 -1.78 4.98 -15.63
CA THR A 237 -0.49 4.30 -15.80
C THR A 237 0.63 5.10 -15.12
N VAL A 238 0.68 6.41 -15.36
CA VAL A 238 1.66 7.30 -14.70
C VAL A 238 1.44 7.35 -13.20
N ALA A 239 0.17 7.46 -12.75
CA ALA A 239 -0.20 7.42 -11.35
C ALA A 239 0.28 6.13 -10.67
N PHE A 240 0.04 4.97 -11.29
CA PHE A 240 0.41 3.69 -10.72
C PHE A 240 1.93 3.48 -10.70
N ALA A 241 2.62 3.79 -11.80
CA ALA A 241 4.08 3.70 -11.87
C ALA A 241 4.74 4.62 -10.83
N GLY A 242 4.31 5.87 -10.74
CA GLY A 242 4.78 6.81 -9.71
C GLY A 242 4.45 6.31 -8.30
N GLY A 243 3.20 5.89 -8.09
CA GLY A 243 2.69 5.36 -6.82
C GLY A 243 3.55 4.21 -6.28
N ILE A 244 3.83 3.20 -7.09
CA ILE A 244 4.62 2.03 -6.64
C ILE A 244 6.10 2.39 -6.45
N ILE A 245 6.69 3.20 -7.34
CA ILE A 245 8.07 3.69 -7.20
C ILE A 245 8.22 4.48 -5.90
N GLY A 246 7.31 5.42 -5.64
CA GLY A 246 7.36 6.22 -4.42
C GLY A 246 7.08 5.41 -3.17
N SER A 247 6.21 4.39 -3.24
CA SER A 247 5.95 3.46 -2.14
C SER A 247 7.19 2.63 -1.76
N ILE A 248 7.97 2.19 -2.74
CA ILE A 248 9.26 1.51 -2.54
C ILE A 248 10.30 2.50 -2.00
N ALA A 249 10.42 3.68 -2.61
CA ALA A 249 11.37 4.71 -2.20
C ALA A 249 11.14 5.18 -0.76
N PHE A 250 9.88 5.39 -0.34
CA PHE A 250 9.54 5.77 1.03
C PHE A 250 10.01 4.71 2.05
N ARG A 251 9.79 3.43 1.74
CA ARG A 251 10.23 2.32 2.58
C ARG A 251 11.75 2.23 2.63
N ALA A 252 12.44 2.46 1.51
CA ALA A 252 13.90 2.54 1.48
C ALA A 252 14.43 3.70 2.35
N VAL A 253 13.78 4.87 2.30
CA VAL A 253 14.15 6.04 3.11
C VAL A 253 14.13 5.74 4.60
N MET A 254 13.13 4.99 5.08
CA MET A 254 13.10 4.53 6.47
C MET A 254 14.42 3.83 6.85
N TRP A 255 14.88 2.87 6.04
CA TRP A 255 16.13 2.16 6.29
C TRP A 255 17.36 3.08 6.25
N MET A 256 17.35 4.09 5.37
CA MET A 256 18.44 5.06 5.23
C MET A 256 18.54 6.03 6.41
N VAL A 257 17.42 6.52 6.97
CA VAL A 257 17.49 7.40 8.16
C VAL A 257 17.89 6.68 9.45
N GLY A 258 17.89 5.34 9.44
CA GLY A 258 18.41 4.54 10.54
C GLY A 258 19.94 4.56 10.67
N THR A 259 20.68 5.04 9.65
CA THR A 259 22.15 4.96 9.61
C THR A 259 22.86 6.21 10.11
N ALA A 260 22.27 7.39 9.96
CA ALA A 260 22.93 8.67 10.28
C ALA A 260 23.30 8.80 11.77
N VAL A 261 22.42 8.35 12.68
CA VAL A 261 22.69 8.39 14.14
C VAL A 261 23.80 7.43 14.53
N ALA A 262 23.82 6.22 13.96
CA ALA A 262 24.85 5.23 14.26
C ALA A 262 26.23 5.66 13.76
N ASN A 263 26.29 6.25 12.57
CA ASN A 263 27.51 6.79 11.99
C ASN A 263 28.04 8.00 12.78
N TYR A 264 27.16 8.85 13.33
CA TYR A 264 27.57 9.97 14.18
C TYR A 264 28.32 9.53 15.45
N PHE A 265 27.96 8.37 16.00
CA PHE A 265 28.64 7.77 17.17
C PHE A 265 29.75 6.77 16.79
N GLY A 266 30.08 6.61 15.50
CA GLY A 266 31.08 5.65 15.04
C GLY A 266 30.71 4.18 15.29
N ILE A 267 29.42 3.89 15.46
CA ILE A 267 28.91 2.53 15.71
C ILE A 267 28.62 1.88 14.35
N VAL A 268 29.40 0.86 14.00
CA VAL A 268 29.07 -0.03 12.89
C VAL A 268 27.91 -0.93 13.34
N LEU A 269 26.78 -0.81 12.66
CA LEU A 269 25.57 -1.64 12.85
C LEU A 269 25.50 -2.77 11.83
#